data_AF-A0A0F9WQB1-F1
#
_entry.id   AF-A0A0F9WQB1-F1
#
_cell.length_a   1.000
_cell.length_b   1.000
_cell.length_c   1.000
_cell.angle_alpha   90.00
_cell.angle_beta   90.00
_cell.angle_gamma   90.00
#
_symmetry.space_group_name_H-M   'P 1'
#
loop_
_entity.id
_entity.type
_entity.pdbx_description
1 polymer ?
#
loop_
_entity_poly.entity_id
_entity_poly.type
_entity_poly.pdbx_seq_one_letter_code
_entity_poly.pdbx_strand_id
1 'polypeptide(L)'
;MSTNTDPSTWRLRTASGIRYKLMEGFPTGTFEDENATAEEQYIIQAPNLFAFVLESFPPPIVIGNFFINLPKRSFPSLVSLQTKRISYQPFEDGRPSDPFGIDLGAPDGTYADFLLVTISYATGKNSGDDNNPTTFLEISSSATGEIITIPTTGNNFGSPTGDPVQDGVVPVSQVIPETEWTVRWSQIPNTFFDVLLNVMRPLMGRVSSVPMPLLRNADASTILFMGWSHEEQFTWKKNFVDAPPIQVEMHFVEKNLNIDGFTIGHNHFYNPKTGAWEQLFNAKGELVYRSGNLNKMFPPSVG
;
A
#
# COMPACT_ATOMS: atom_id res chain seq x y z
N MET A 1 20.44 28.08 28.73
CA MET A 1 19.01 28.15 28.38
C MET A 1 18.24 27.38 29.44
N SER A 2 17.16 27.91 30.04
CA SER A 2 16.37 27.13 30.98
C SER A 2 15.55 26.09 30.21
N THR A 3 15.98 24.84 30.26
CA THR A 3 15.21 23.74 29.71
C THR A 3 14.02 23.53 30.64
N ASN A 4 12.85 24.01 30.23
CA ASN A 4 11.58 23.72 30.91
C ASN A 4 11.46 22.19 31.13
N THR A 5 11.63 21.76 32.38
CA THR A 5 11.60 20.37 32.84
C THR A 5 10.22 19.91 33.26
N ASP A 6 9.19 20.76 33.22
CA ASP A 6 7.83 20.35 33.58
C ASP A 6 7.17 19.56 32.43
N PRO A 7 6.98 18.23 32.57
CA PRO A 7 6.43 17.39 31.51
C PRO A 7 4.96 17.68 31.23
N SER A 8 4.26 18.33 32.17
CA SER A 8 2.87 18.72 32.01
C SER A 8 2.69 19.73 30.87
N THR A 9 3.75 20.50 30.57
CA THR A 9 3.76 21.54 29.53
C THR A 9 4.22 21.02 28.15
N TRP A 10 4.75 19.81 28.07
CA TRP A 10 5.22 19.23 26.81
C TRP A 10 4.04 18.82 25.93
N ARG A 11 4.01 19.38 24.71
CA ARG A 11 2.91 19.18 23.76
C ARG A 11 3.01 17.89 22.96
N LEU A 12 4.24 17.42 22.70
CA LEU A 12 4.47 16.27 21.83
C LEU A 12 4.30 14.95 22.59
N ARG A 13 3.75 13.96 21.89
CA ARG A 13 3.49 12.62 22.41
C ARG A 13 3.88 11.56 21.40
N THR A 14 4.39 10.44 21.87
CA THR A 14 4.56 9.24 21.05
C THR A 14 3.22 8.58 20.77
N ALA A 15 3.19 7.52 19.96
CA ALA A 15 1.94 6.83 19.63
C ALA A 15 1.29 6.20 20.88
N SER A 16 2.10 5.72 21.83
CA SER A 16 1.62 5.22 23.13
C SER A 16 1.28 6.32 24.15
N GLY A 17 1.38 7.60 23.75
CA GLY A 17 1.01 8.74 24.58
C GLY A 17 2.12 9.27 25.50
N ILE A 18 3.36 8.74 25.39
CA ILE A 18 4.51 9.19 26.18
C ILE A 18 4.85 10.62 25.81
N ARG A 19 4.82 11.52 26.80
CA ARG A 19 5.19 12.92 26.58
C ARG A 19 6.69 13.05 26.41
N TYR A 20 7.10 13.85 25.44
CA TYR A 20 8.51 14.15 25.22
C TYR A 20 8.70 15.59 24.78
N LYS A 21 9.93 16.08 24.94
CA LYS A 21 10.37 17.35 24.39
C LYS A 21 11.47 17.12 23.36
N LEU A 22 11.23 17.52 22.12
CA LEU A 22 12.23 17.46 21.05
C LEU A 22 13.35 18.48 21.34
N MET A 23 14.59 18.03 21.19
CA MET A 23 15.77 18.88 21.39
C MET A 23 15.96 19.84 20.22
N GLU A 24 16.46 21.04 20.53
CA GLU A 24 16.82 22.01 19.52
C GLU A 24 17.93 21.44 18.61
N GLY A 25 17.81 21.68 17.31
CA GLY A 25 18.71 21.12 16.30
C GLY A 25 18.28 19.74 15.76
N PHE A 26 17.23 19.13 16.30
CA PHE A 26 16.64 17.89 15.80
C PHE A 26 15.21 18.10 15.26
N PRO A 27 14.70 17.25 14.34
CA PRO A 27 15.38 16.11 13.70
C PRO A 27 16.53 16.52 12.77
N THR A 28 17.50 15.62 12.58
CA THR A 28 18.53 15.72 11.54
C THR A 28 18.50 14.47 10.66
N GLY A 29 18.96 14.53 9.41
CA GLY A 29 19.00 13.34 8.56
C GLY A 29 19.69 13.55 7.23
N THR A 30 19.91 12.44 6.52
CA THR A 30 20.43 12.40 5.16
C THR A 30 19.50 11.54 4.30
N PHE A 31 19.22 12.00 3.08
CA PHE A 31 18.39 11.29 2.11
C PHE A 31 19.23 10.96 0.88
N GLU A 32 19.53 9.69 0.72
CA GLU A 32 20.17 9.12 -0.48
C GLU A 32 19.19 8.13 -1.12
N ASP A 33 19.37 7.82 -2.41
CA ASP A 33 18.45 7.01 -3.21
C ASP A 33 18.15 5.64 -2.56
N GLU A 34 19.18 5.00 -2.00
CA GLU A 34 19.08 3.67 -1.38
C GLU A 34 19.19 3.69 0.15
N ASN A 35 19.76 4.75 0.73
CA ASN A 35 20.08 4.82 2.15
C ASN A 35 19.69 6.18 2.74
N ALA A 36 18.47 6.27 3.26
CA ALA A 36 18.07 7.41 4.07
C ALA A 36 18.30 7.11 5.56
N THR A 37 18.76 8.12 6.29
CA THR A 37 18.95 8.08 7.73
C THR A 37 18.35 9.32 8.38
N ALA A 38 17.83 9.17 9.60
CA ALA A 38 17.39 10.31 10.40
C ALA A 38 17.72 10.07 11.87
N GLU A 39 17.84 11.13 12.63
CA GLU A 39 18.07 11.11 14.07
C GLU A 39 17.11 12.09 14.74
N GLU A 40 16.56 11.69 15.88
CA GLU A 40 15.85 12.58 16.79
C GLU A 40 16.44 12.46 18.19
N GLN A 41 16.48 13.59 18.90
CA GLN A 41 16.81 13.61 20.32
C GLN A 41 15.66 14.19 21.12
N TYR A 42 15.29 13.50 22.19
CA TYR A 42 14.21 13.93 23.07
C TYR A 42 14.63 13.91 24.53
N ILE A 43 13.97 14.73 25.32
CA ILE A 43 13.90 14.58 26.77
C ILE A 43 12.62 13.83 27.10
N ILE A 44 12.75 12.74 27.87
CA ILE A 44 11.62 12.00 28.47
C ILE A 44 11.83 11.83 29.97
N GLN A 45 10.76 11.54 30.71
CA GLN A 45 10.89 11.10 32.10
C GLN A 45 11.52 9.69 32.14
N ALA A 46 12.44 9.45 33.08
CA ALA A 46 13.15 8.18 33.19
C ALA A 46 12.24 6.94 33.27
N PRO A 47 11.12 6.94 34.04
CA PRO A 47 10.21 5.80 34.09
C PRO A 47 9.55 5.44 32.75
N ASN A 48 9.50 6.36 31.79
CA ASN A 48 8.88 6.12 30.49
C ASN A 48 9.83 5.44 29.50
N LEU A 49 11.12 5.28 29.82
CA LEU A 49 12.09 4.71 28.88
C LEU A 49 11.71 3.28 28.46
N PHE A 50 11.28 2.43 29.41
CA PHE A 50 10.91 1.06 29.09
C PHE A 50 9.75 0.99 28.08
N ALA A 51 8.68 1.77 28.32
CA ALA A 51 7.55 1.86 27.40
C ALA A 51 7.98 2.42 26.03
N PHE A 52 8.87 3.41 26.02
CA PHE A 52 9.42 3.99 24.79
C PHE A 52 10.23 2.98 23.97
N VAL A 53 11.04 2.15 24.63
CA VAL A 53 11.81 1.07 24.00
C VAL A 53 10.87 0.02 23.42
N LEU A 54 9.83 -0.40 24.15
CA LEU A 54 8.83 -1.35 23.64
C LEU A 54 8.01 -0.80 22.47
N GLU A 55 7.65 0.49 22.48
CA GLU A 55 6.99 1.13 21.33
C GLU A 55 7.91 1.12 20.09
N SER A 56 9.21 1.28 20.30
CA SER A 56 10.18 1.39 19.21
C SER A 56 10.69 0.04 18.69
N PHE A 57 10.75 -0.96 19.56
CA PHE A 57 11.15 -2.34 19.30
C PHE A 57 10.12 -3.29 19.91
N PRO A 58 8.93 -3.38 19.29
CA PRO A 58 7.89 -4.25 19.81
C PRO A 58 8.35 -5.71 19.79
N PRO A 59 8.06 -6.49 20.85
CA PRO A 59 8.42 -7.90 20.89
C PRO A 59 7.67 -8.66 19.78
N PRO A 60 8.27 -9.71 19.21
CA PRO A 60 7.58 -10.54 18.23
C PRO A 60 6.38 -11.25 18.86
N ILE A 61 5.32 -11.45 18.08
CA ILE A 61 4.16 -12.24 18.48
C ILE A 61 4.41 -13.69 18.04
N VAL A 62 4.17 -14.64 18.95
CA VAL A 62 4.22 -16.08 18.65
C VAL A 62 2.80 -16.60 18.44
N ILE A 63 2.51 -17.12 17.24
CA ILE A 63 1.23 -17.78 16.93
C ILE A 63 1.53 -19.20 16.46
N GLY A 64 1.28 -20.18 17.31
CA GLY A 64 1.71 -21.57 17.07
C GLY A 64 3.23 -21.65 16.94
N ASN A 65 3.72 -22.05 15.76
CA ASN A 65 5.16 -22.13 15.44
C ASN A 65 5.69 -20.91 14.64
N PHE A 66 4.87 -19.87 14.42
CA PHE A 66 5.26 -18.68 13.66
C PHE A 66 5.66 -17.52 14.58
N PHE A 67 6.73 -16.80 14.21
CA PHE A 67 7.16 -15.55 14.82
C PHE A 67 6.81 -14.39 13.90
N ILE A 68 5.96 -13.47 14.36
CA ILE A 68 5.58 -12.27 13.63
C ILE A 68 6.32 -11.10 14.26
N ASN A 69 7.27 -10.53 13.52
CA ASN A 69 7.93 -9.29 13.94
C ASN A 69 6.99 -8.12 13.70
N LEU A 70 6.61 -7.43 14.77
CA LEU A 70 5.80 -6.23 14.67
C LEU A 70 6.63 -5.08 14.05
N PRO A 71 5.98 -4.16 13.33
CA PRO A 71 6.67 -3.03 12.72
C PRO A 71 7.29 -2.15 13.81
N LYS A 72 8.56 -1.80 13.63
CA LYS A 72 9.24 -0.85 14.51
C LYS A 72 8.62 0.53 14.34
N ARG A 73 8.77 1.37 15.36
CA ARG A 73 8.38 2.79 15.25
C ARG A 73 9.02 3.41 14.00
N SER A 74 8.21 4.16 13.26
CA SER A 74 8.67 4.88 12.08
C SER A 74 9.03 6.32 12.39
N PHE A 75 9.86 6.93 11.57
CA PHE A 75 10.10 8.37 11.61
C PHE A 75 8.79 9.10 11.27
N PRO A 76 8.44 10.18 11.99
CA PRO A 76 7.24 10.96 11.67
C PRO A 76 7.23 11.40 10.20
N SER A 77 6.11 11.14 9.52
CA SER A 77 5.91 11.47 8.10
C SER A 77 6.76 10.67 7.08
N LEU A 78 7.69 9.81 7.50
CA LEU A 78 8.49 8.95 6.60
C LEU A 78 8.48 7.50 7.09
N VAL A 79 7.44 6.77 6.72
CA VAL A 79 7.19 5.39 7.18
C VAL A 79 8.26 4.38 6.74
N SER A 80 9.05 4.70 5.70
CA SER A 80 10.16 3.88 5.24
C SER A 80 11.38 3.91 6.17
N LEU A 81 11.50 4.96 7.00
CA LEU A 81 12.55 5.10 7.99
C LEU A 81 12.08 4.47 9.31
N GLN A 82 12.70 3.35 9.68
CA GLN A 82 12.35 2.62 10.89
C GLN A 82 13.43 2.78 11.96
N THR A 83 13.02 2.68 13.22
CA THR A 83 13.95 2.72 14.35
C THR A 83 15.02 1.65 14.21
N LYS A 84 16.28 2.08 14.16
CA LYS A 84 17.45 1.21 14.09
C LYS A 84 18.09 1.02 15.45
N ARG A 85 18.20 2.10 16.23
CA ARG A 85 18.86 2.12 17.53
C ARG A 85 18.22 3.19 18.41
N ILE A 86 18.15 2.88 19.70
CA ILE A 86 17.88 3.84 20.77
C ILE A 86 19.10 3.84 21.69
N SER A 87 19.53 5.02 22.08
CA SER A 87 20.52 5.25 23.13
C SER A 87 19.99 6.30 24.08
N TYR A 88 20.38 6.22 25.35
CA TYR A 88 19.93 7.17 26.36
C TYR A 88 21.08 7.50 27.32
N GLN A 89 21.01 8.69 27.90
CA GLN A 89 21.89 9.14 28.98
C GLN A 89 21.11 10.04 29.95
N PRO A 90 21.56 10.19 31.20
CA PRO A 90 21.02 11.20 32.11
C PRO A 90 20.99 12.58 31.45
N PHE A 91 19.87 13.29 31.55
CA PHE A 91 19.79 14.67 31.09
C PHE A 91 20.34 15.66 32.13
N GLU A 92 20.21 15.31 33.41
CA GLU A 92 20.75 16.11 34.52
C GLU A 92 22.20 15.74 34.79
N ASP A 93 23.09 16.74 34.79
CA ASP A 93 24.50 16.52 35.08
C ASP A 93 24.72 15.95 36.49
N GLY A 94 25.55 14.92 36.58
CA GLY A 94 26.07 14.38 37.84
C GLY A 94 25.21 13.32 38.53
N ARG A 95 24.02 12.97 38.01
CA ARG A 95 23.21 11.88 38.54
C ARG A 95 23.24 10.65 37.62
N PRO A 96 23.37 9.43 38.16
CA PRO A 96 23.19 8.21 37.38
C PRO A 96 21.74 8.05 36.89
N SER A 97 21.51 7.14 35.95
CA SER A 97 20.16 6.75 35.51
C SER A 97 19.86 5.30 35.90
N ASP A 98 18.70 5.06 36.51
CA ASP A 98 18.11 3.72 36.68
C ASP A 98 16.67 3.70 36.13
N PRO A 99 16.51 3.72 34.79
CA PRO A 99 15.19 3.76 34.17
C PRO A 99 14.35 2.50 34.38
N PHE A 100 14.95 1.43 34.89
CA PHE A 100 14.29 0.13 35.09
C PHE A 100 13.98 -0.15 36.56
N GLY A 101 14.38 0.74 37.48
CA GLY A 101 14.12 0.62 38.91
C GLY A 101 14.73 -0.65 39.50
N ILE A 102 15.94 -1.02 39.06
CA ILE A 102 16.64 -2.22 39.52
C ILE A 102 17.16 -2.00 40.95
N ASP A 103 17.59 -0.78 41.29
CA ASP A 103 18.11 -0.44 42.61
C ASP A 103 16.98 0.05 43.55
N LEU A 104 16.23 -0.92 44.08
CA LEU A 104 15.11 -0.68 44.99
C LEU A 104 15.53 -0.07 46.35
N GLY A 105 16.83 -0.02 46.67
CA GLY A 105 17.35 0.49 47.94
C GLY A 105 17.85 1.93 47.90
N ALA A 106 17.85 2.57 46.72
CA ALA A 106 18.34 3.92 46.56
C ALA A 106 17.44 4.96 47.27
N PRO A 107 18.03 5.95 47.98
CA PRO A 107 17.27 7.10 48.48
C PRO A 107 16.59 7.90 47.35
N ASP A 108 15.48 8.55 47.66
CA ASP A 108 14.78 9.46 46.73
C ASP A 108 15.73 10.54 46.19
N GLY A 109 15.69 10.78 44.88
CA GLY A 109 16.54 11.76 44.20
C GLY A 109 17.98 11.31 43.88
N THR A 110 18.30 10.03 44.10
CA THR A 110 19.60 9.43 43.70
C THR A 110 19.79 9.42 42.18
N TYR A 111 18.74 9.07 41.44
CA TYR A 111 18.76 8.93 39.99
C TYR A 111 18.20 10.16 39.28
N ALA A 112 18.61 10.37 38.03
CA ALA A 112 18.09 11.45 37.20
C ALA A 112 16.61 11.21 36.84
N ASP A 113 15.78 12.24 37.01
CA ASP A 113 14.34 12.19 36.68
C ASP A 113 14.09 12.20 35.16
N PHE A 114 15.06 12.72 34.41
CA PHE A 114 14.97 12.94 32.97
C PHE A 114 16.13 12.29 32.22
N LEU A 115 15.82 11.76 31.04
CA LEU A 115 16.78 11.16 30.14
C LEU A 115 16.80 11.89 28.81
N LEU A 116 17.99 12.09 28.29
CA LEU A 116 18.21 12.43 26.89
C LEU A 116 18.22 11.14 26.09
N VAL A 117 17.20 10.94 25.27
CA VAL A 117 17.05 9.76 24.41
C VAL A 117 17.34 10.16 22.99
N THR A 118 18.31 9.49 22.38
CA THR A 118 18.65 9.60 20.97
C THR A 118 18.12 8.38 20.23
N ILE A 119 17.33 8.61 19.18
CA ILE A 119 16.81 7.58 18.30
C ILE A 119 17.40 7.76 16.92
N SER A 120 17.98 6.71 16.36
CA SER A 120 18.44 6.69 14.98
C SER A 120 17.49 5.86 14.14
N TYR A 121 17.07 6.42 13.02
CA TYR A 121 16.26 5.79 11.99
C TYR A 121 17.11 5.50 10.76
N ALA A 122 16.78 4.42 10.06
CA ALA A 122 17.35 4.13 8.76
C ALA A 122 16.32 3.43 7.89
N THR A 123 16.52 3.45 6.57
CA THR A 123 15.84 2.52 5.67
C THR A 123 16.09 1.10 6.16
N GLY A 124 15.02 0.37 6.46
CA GLY A 124 15.14 -0.99 6.97
C GLY A 124 15.75 -1.89 5.89
N LYS A 125 16.87 -2.56 6.17
CA LYS A 125 17.40 -3.63 5.31
C LYS A 125 16.41 -4.80 5.12
N ASN A 126 15.37 -4.85 5.96
CA ASN A 126 14.32 -5.88 5.95
C ASN A 126 12.97 -5.34 5.45
N SER A 127 12.94 -4.29 4.61
CA SER A 127 11.71 -3.95 3.88
C SER A 127 11.23 -5.07 2.95
N GLY A 128 12.03 -6.13 2.77
CA GLY A 128 11.67 -7.39 2.12
C GLY A 128 11.72 -8.58 3.08
N ASP A 129 11.06 -8.52 4.24
CA ASP A 129 10.56 -9.78 4.79
C ASP A 129 9.40 -10.21 3.90
N ASP A 130 9.71 -11.02 2.89
CA ASP A 130 8.75 -11.55 1.91
C ASP A 130 7.57 -12.29 2.58
N ASN A 131 7.68 -12.59 3.88
CA ASN A 131 6.64 -13.23 4.69
C ASN A 131 5.85 -12.27 5.58
N ASN A 132 6.10 -10.96 5.55
CA ASN A 132 5.34 -10.00 6.36
C ASN A 132 3.97 -9.71 5.70
N PRO A 133 2.84 -10.17 6.30
CA PRO A 133 1.50 -10.03 5.70
C PRO A 133 1.00 -8.59 5.61
N THR A 134 1.70 -7.64 6.21
CA THR A 134 1.42 -6.20 6.08
C THR A 134 2.05 -5.58 4.83
N THR A 135 3.00 -6.26 4.19
CA THR A 135 3.81 -5.69 3.09
C THR A 135 3.67 -6.38 1.73
N PHE A 136 3.15 -7.61 1.63
CA PHE A 136 2.96 -8.27 0.32
C PHE A 136 1.51 -8.16 -0.18
N LEU A 137 1.36 -7.84 -1.47
CA LEU A 137 0.11 -7.98 -2.21
C LEU A 137 0.06 -9.39 -2.78
N GLU A 138 -1.03 -10.11 -2.53
CA GLU A 138 -1.30 -11.39 -3.17
C GLU A 138 -2.05 -11.12 -4.47
N ILE A 139 -1.48 -11.55 -5.59
CA ILE A 139 -2.10 -11.40 -6.91
C ILE A 139 -2.47 -12.79 -7.40
N SER A 140 -3.77 -12.99 -7.65
CA SER A 140 -4.26 -14.17 -8.34
C SER A 140 -4.97 -13.77 -9.63
N SER A 141 -4.99 -14.68 -10.59
CA SER A 141 -5.59 -14.45 -11.90
C SER A 141 -6.37 -15.67 -12.36
N SER A 142 -7.55 -15.46 -12.93
CA SER A 142 -8.33 -16.48 -13.63
C SER A 142 -8.56 -16.01 -15.07
N ALA A 143 -8.12 -16.80 -16.04
CA ALA A 143 -8.29 -16.47 -17.45
C ALA A 143 -9.53 -17.19 -18.02
N THR A 144 -10.38 -16.43 -18.69
CA THR A 144 -11.59 -16.89 -19.38
C THR A 144 -11.62 -16.28 -20.78
N GLY A 145 -12.67 -16.58 -21.56
CA GLY A 145 -12.85 -15.93 -22.86
C GLY A 145 -14.32 -15.84 -23.20
N GLU A 146 -14.73 -14.66 -23.66
CA GLU A 146 -16.06 -14.45 -24.22
C GLU A 146 -16.03 -14.81 -25.71
N ILE A 147 -17.01 -15.58 -26.18
CA ILE A 147 -17.19 -15.81 -27.61
C ILE A 147 -18.27 -14.86 -28.11
N ILE A 148 -17.86 -13.89 -28.91
CA ILE A 148 -18.80 -13.00 -29.59
C ILE A 148 -18.97 -13.45 -31.04
N THR A 149 -20.21 -13.44 -31.51
CA THR A 149 -20.52 -13.69 -32.92
C THR A 149 -20.52 -12.35 -33.64
N ILE A 150 -19.59 -12.20 -34.58
CA ILE A 150 -19.40 -10.99 -35.35
C ILE A 150 -19.94 -11.19 -36.76
N PRO A 151 -20.87 -10.34 -37.23
CA PRO A 151 -21.29 -10.36 -38.62
C PRO A 151 -20.14 -9.84 -39.49
N THR A 152 -19.59 -10.70 -40.34
CA THR A 152 -18.57 -10.28 -41.31
C THR A 152 -19.24 -9.81 -42.61
N THR A 153 -18.70 -8.74 -43.18
CA THR A 153 -19.14 -8.17 -44.46
C THR A 153 -18.00 -8.23 -45.46
N GLY A 154 -18.30 -8.42 -46.75
CA GLY A 154 -17.28 -8.47 -47.80
C GLY A 154 -16.56 -9.81 -47.94
N ASN A 155 -17.03 -10.87 -47.28
CA ASN A 155 -16.55 -12.22 -47.57
C ASN A 155 -17.03 -12.66 -48.95
N ASN A 156 -16.12 -13.24 -49.72
CA ASN A 156 -16.46 -13.91 -50.96
C ASN A 156 -16.43 -15.42 -50.72
N PHE A 157 -17.54 -16.10 -50.98
CA PHE A 157 -17.52 -17.55 -51.09
C PHE A 157 -16.91 -17.89 -52.46
N GLY A 158 -15.75 -18.53 -52.46
CA GLY A 158 -15.03 -18.86 -53.69
C GLY A 158 -14.26 -20.17 -53.58
N SER A 159 -14.27 -20.92 -54.68
CA SER A 159 -13.22 -21.90 -55.00
C SER A 159 -12.06 -21.15 -55.66
N PRO A 160 -10.79 -21.57 -55.53
CA PRO A 160 -9.63 -20.89 -56.14
C PRO A 160 -9.73 -20.61 -57.65
N THR A 161 -10.69 -21.23 -58.34
CA THR A 161 -10.89 -21.14 -59.79
C THR A 161 -12.29 -20.69 -60.21
N GLY A 162 -13.15 -20.25 -59.28
CA GLY A 162 -14.54 -19.85 -59.57
C GLY A 162 -14.81 -18.36 -59.32
N ASP A 163 -15.79 -17.81 -60.03
CA ASP A 163 -16.26 -16.44 -59.79
C ASP A 163 -16.76 -16.31 -58.34
N PRO A 164 -16.31 -15.30 -57.59
CA PRO A 164 -16.69 -15.13 -56.19
C PRO A 164 -18.20 -14.88 -56.08
N VAL A 165 -18.88 -15.74 -55.32
CA VAL A 165 -20.27 -15.49 -54.93
C VAL A 165 -20.21 -14.59 -53.69
N GLN A 166 -20.63 -13.33 -53.86
CA GLN A 166 -20.93 -12.47 -52.73
C GLN A 166 -22.21 -12.98 -52.09
N ASP A 167 -22.08 -13.68 -50.96
CA ASP A 167 -23.22 -14.03 -50.13
C ASP A 167 -23.24 -13.17 -48.86
N GLY A 168 -24.40 -13.17 -48.21
CA GLY A 168 -24.72 -12.34 -47.06
C GLY A 168 -23.83 -12.53 -45.84
N VAL A 169 -24.16 -11.74 -44.82
CA VAL A 169 -23.48 -11.66 -43.53
C VAL A 169 -23.18 -13.06 -42.96
N VAL A 170 -21.90 -13.45 -42.92
CA VAL A 170 -21.47 -14.70 -42.30
C VAL A 170 -21.12 -14.42 -40.83
N PRO A 171 -21.75 -15.11 -39.87
CA PRO A 171 -21.34 -15.02 -38.48
C PRO A 171 -19.97 -15.68 -38.31
N VAL A 172 -18.96 -14.91 -37.90
CA VAL A 172 -17.65 -15.41 -37.47
C VAL A 172 -17.56 -15.23 -35.97
N SER A 173 -17.19 -16.30 -35.26
CA SER A 173 -16.95 -16.23 -33.82
C SER A 173 -15.56 -15.66 -33.55
N GLN A 174 -15.50 -14.59 -32.78
CA GLN A 174 -14.25 -14.07 -32.23
C GLN A 174 -14.21 -14.32 -30.74
N VAL A 175 -13.10 -14.89 -30.26
CA VAL A 175 -12.84 -15.07 -28.84
C VAL A 175 -12.19 -13.80 -28.31
N ILE A 176 -12.79 -13.18 -27.31
CA ILE A 176 -12.22 -12.08 -26.54
C ILE A 176 -11.63 -12.71 -25.27
N PRO A 177 -10.30 -12.83 -25.16
CA PRO A 177 -9.68 -13.32 -23.94
C PRO A 177 -9.89 -12.28 -22.83
N GLU A 178 -10.34 -12.77 -21.68
CA GLU A 178 -10.50 -11.98 -20.46
C GLU A 178 -9.68 -12.60 -19.34
N THR A 179 -9.06 -11.77 -18.50
CA THR A 179 -8.39 -12.23 -17.29
C THR A 179 -8.93 -11.47 -16.10
N GLU A 180 -9.58 -12.18 -15.19
CA GLU A 180 -9.98 -11.66 -13.90
C GLU A 180 -8.78 -11.67 -12.97
N TRP A 181 -8.40 -10.50 -12.46
CA TRP A 181 -7.33 -10.33 -11.50
C TRP A 181 -7.93 -10.02 -10.13
N THR A 182 -7.46 -10.72 -9.11
CA THR A 182 -7.74 -10.38 -7.71
C THR A 182 -6.43 -9.98 -7.03
N VAL A 183 -6.39 -8.73 -6.55
CA VAL A 183 -5.28 -8.20 -5.76
C VAL A 183 -5.74 -8.10 -4.32
N ARG A 184 -5.18 -8.95 -3.47
CA ARG A 184 -5.50 -9.00 -2.05
C ARG A 184 -4.39 -8.37 -1.23
N TRP A 185 -4.77 -7.52 -0.30
CA TRP A 185 -3.90 -6.96 0.72
C TRP A 185 -4.40 -7.43 2.07
N SER A 186 -3.63 -8.36 2.68
CA SER A 186 -4.11 -9.15 3.81
C SER A 186 -4.18 -8.38 5.13
N GLN A 187 -3.33 -7.37 5.33
CA GLN A 187 -3.33 -6.57 6.56
C GLN A 187 -3.01 -5.09 6.28
N ILE A 188 -4.05 -4.27 6.16
CA ILE A 188 -3.94 -2.82 6.02
C ILE A 188 -4.25 -2.14 7.38
N PRO A 189 -3.42 -1.21 7.85
CA PRO A 189 -3.77 -0.35 8.98
C PRO A 189 -5.04 0.45 8.68
N ASN A 190 -5.98 0.53 9.61
CA ASN A 190 -7.25 1.24 9.40
C ASN A 190 -7.07 2.70 8.94
N THR A 191 -6.06 3.40 9.46
CA THR A 191 -5.74 4.78 9.07
C THR A 191 -5.32 4.92 7.60
N PHE A 192 -4.70 3.90 7.03
CA PHE A 192 -4.35 3.86 5.61
C PHE A 192 -5.57 3.47 4.76
N PHE A 193 -6.44 2.61 5.27
CA PHE A 193 -7.63 2.17 4.55
C PHE A 193 -8.56 3.33 4.17
N ASP A 194 -8.76 4.32 5.05
CA ASP A 194 -9.54 5.53 4.73
C ASP A 194 -8.96 6.30 3.54
N VAL A 195 -7.63 6.40 3.48
CA VAL A 195 -6.93 7.05 2.35
C VAL A 195 -7.12 6.24 1.08
N LEU A 196 -6.91 4.92 1.16
CA LEU A 196 -7.09 4.01 0.03
C LEU A 196 -8.52 4.04 -0.51
N LEU A 197 -9.53 4.03 0.36
CA LEU A 197 -10.95 4.15 0.00
C LEU A 197 -11.24 5.42 -0.81
N ASN A 198 -10.68 6.55 -0.40
CA ASN A 198 -10.86 7.83 -1.09
C ASN A 198 -10.22 7.82 -2.49
N VAL A 199 -9.22 6.97 -2.72
CA VAL A 199 -8.61 6.76 -4.04
C VAL A 199 -9.41 5.72 -4.86
N MET A 200 -9.83 4.61 -4.26
CA MET A 200 -10.54 3.51 -4.95
C MET A 200 -11.93 3.94 -5.43
N ARG A 201 -12.71 4.63 -4.59
CA ARG A 201 -14.09 5.05 -4.90
C ARG A 201 -14.23 5.79 -6.24
N PRO A 202 -13.45 6.85 -6.53
CA PRO A 202 -13.59 7.55 -7.81
C PRO A 202 -13.07 6.75 -9.00
N LEU A 203 -12.24 5.72 -8.78
CA LEU A 203 -11.67 4.87 -9.82
C LEU A 203 -12.53 3.64 -10.15
N MET A 204 -13.50 3.30 -9.30
CA MET A 204 -14.41 2.17 -9.54
C MET A 204 -15.16 2.33 -10.87
N GLY A 205 -15.19 1.27 -11.67
CA GLY A 205 -15.79 1.27 -13.01
C GLY A 205 -14.98 2.03 -14.05
N ARG A 206 -13.74 2.43 -13.74
CA ARG A 206 -12.84 3.09 -14.70
C ARG A 206 -11.83 2.13 -15.29
N VAL A 207 -11.43 2.49 -16.50
CA VAL A 207 -10.40 1.80 -17.25
C VAL A 207 -9.04 2.46 -16.99
N SER A 208 -7.97 1.67 -16.92
CA SER A 208 -6.63 2.22 -16.70
C SER A 208 -6.22 3.15 -17.83
N SER A 209 -5.78 4.36 -17.48
CA SER A 209 -5.23 5.34 -18.42
C SER A 209 -3.74 5.12 -18.73
N VAL A 210 -3.09 4.22 -18.01
CA VAL A 210 -1.65 3.93 -18.11
C VAL A 210 -1.43 2.41 -18.00
N PRO A 211 -0.29 1.89 -18.48
CA PRO A 211 0.07 0.50 -18.22
C PRO A 211 0.09 0.18 -16.72
N MET A 212 -0.24 -1.05 -16.35
CA MET A 212 -0.25 -1.53 -14.97
C MET A 212 0.85 -2.57 -14.75
N PRO A 213 2.05 -2.17 -14.27
CA PRO A 213 3.16 -3.08 -13.99
C PRO A 213 2.76 -4.26 -13.11
N LEU A 214 1.94 -3.99 -12.08
CA LEU A 214 1.45 -4.97 -11.12
C LEU A 214 0.76 -6.18 -11.78
N LEU A 215 0.05 -5.95 -12.89
CA LEU A 215 -0.70 -6.97 -13.62
C LEU A 215 0.09 -7.37 -14.87
N ARG A 216 1.37 -7.74 -14.68
CA ARG A 216 2.30 -8.11 -15.76
C ARG A 216 2.47 -7.05 -16.84
N ASN A 217 2.47 -5.78 -16.44
CA ASN A 217 2.56 -4.64 -17.34
C ASN A 217 1.46 -4.62 -18.41
N ALA A 218 0.23 -4.97 -18.01
CA ALA A 218 -0.94 -4.87 -18.89
C ALA A 218 -1.07 -3.46 -19.48
N ASP A 219 -1.39 -3.39 -20.78
CA ASP A 219 -1.46 -2.13 -21.53
C ASP A 219 -2.48 -1.14 -20.95
N ALA A 220 -2.33 0.13 -21.30
CA ALA A 220 -3.39 1.10 -21.05
C ALA A 220 -4.69 0.66 -21.77
N SER A 221 -5.83 1.02 -21.22
CA SER A 221 -7.17 0.69 -21.72
C SER A 221 -7.65 -0.77 -21.57
N THR A 222 -6.77 -1.73 -21.25
CA THR A 222 -7.12 -3.15 -21.14
C THR A 222 -7.60 -3.55 -19.76
N ILE A 223 -7.23 -2.81 -18.71
CA ILE A 223 -7.66 -3.10 -17.33
C ILE A 223 -8.87 -2.25 -16.94
N LEU A 224 -9.95 -2.90 -16.50
CA LEU A 224 -11.12 -2.30 -15.89
C LEU A 224 -11.14 -2.62 -14.39
N PHE A 225 -11.28 -1.60 -13.54
CA PHE A 225 -11.46 -1.81 -12.11
C PHE A 225 -12.93 -2.08 -11.79
N MET A 226 -13.25 -3.33 -11.40
CA MET A 226 -14.62 -3.77 -11.16
C MET A 226 -15.13 -3.30 -9.80
N GLY A 227 -14.26 -3.32 -8.80
CA GLY A 227 -14.62 -2.94 -7.44
C GLY A 227 -13.70 -3.58 -6.41
N TRP A 228 -14.07 -3.43 -5.15
CA TRP A 228 -13.31 -3.93 -4.02
C TRP A 228 -14.24 -4.44 -2.94
N SER A 229 -13.76 -5.38 -2.13
CA SER A 229 -14.39 -5.85 -0.90
C SER A 229 -13.39 -5.75 0.25
N HIS A 230 -13.88 -5.74 1.48
CA HIS A 230 -13.01 -5.76 2.65
C HIS A 230 -13.64 -6.58 3.77
N GLU A 231 -12.78 -7.16 4.59
CA GLU A 231 -13.15 -7.91 5.79
C GLU A 231 -12.43 -7.29 7.00
N GLU A 232 -13.20 -6.98 8.04
CA GLU A 232 -12.69 -6.53 9.33
C GLU A 232 -12.71 -7.70 10.30
N GLN A 233 -11.54 -8.13 10.79
CA GLN A 233 -11.45 -9.21 11.78
C GLN A 233 -11.29 -8.63 13.19
N PHE A 234 -12.35 -8.72 14.00
CA PHE A 234 -12.30 -8.31 15.40
C PHE A 234 -11.81 -9.44 16.29
N THR A 235 -10.66 -9.28 16.93
CA THR A 235 -10.26 -10.15 18.05
C THR A 235 -10.39 -9.39 19.37
N TRP A 236 -11.40 -9.73 20.17
CA TRP A 236 -11.55 -9.18 21.52
C TRP A 236 -10.52 -9.80 22.46
N LYS A 237 -9.26 -9.32 22.41
CA LYS A 237 -8.26 -9.59 23.45
C LYS A 237 -7.94 -8.28 24.17
N LYS A 238 -7.96 -8.34 25.49
CA LYS A 238 -7.98 -7.23 26.47
C LYS A 238 -6.88 -6.15 26.35
N ASN A 239 -5.93 -6.25 25.42
CA ASN A 239 -4.85 -5.27 25.22
C ASN A 239 -4.67 -4.81 23.76
N PHE A 240 -5.58 -5.14 22.84
CA PHE A 240 -5.57 -4.67 21.45
C PHE A 240 -6.67 -3.61 21.26
N VAL A 241 -6.37 -2.37 21.63
CA VAL A 241 -7.27 -1.22 21.48
C VAL A 241 -7.01 -0.44 20.18
N ASP A 242 -5.89 -0.74 19.51
CA ASP A 242 -5.55 -0.15 18.22
C ASP A 242 -6.24 -0.95 17.10
N ALA A 243 -6.92 -0.25 16.19
CA ALA A 243 -7.87 -0.81 15.22
C ALA A 243 -7.35 -2.07 14.50
N PRO A 244 -8.18 -3.12 14.37
CA PRO A 244 -7.76 -4.37 13.74
C PRO A 244 -7.32 -4.14 12.28
N PRO A 245 -6.36 -4.93 11.77
CA PRO A 245 -5.97 -4.86 10.37
C PRO A 245 -7.15 -5.24 9.48
N ILE A 246 -7.28 -4.52 8.37
CA ILE A 246 -8.34 -4.72 7.37
C ILE A 246 -7.75 -5.53 6.22
N GLN A 247 -8.42 -6.60 5.82
CA GLN A 247 -8.13 -7.29 4.57
C GLN A 247 -8.92 -6.61 3.46
N VAL A 248 -8.25 -6.24 2.36
CA VAL A 248 -8.89 -5.64 1.19
C VAL A 248 -8.63 -6.51 -0.03
N GLU A 249 -9.68 -6.79 -0.79
CA GLU A 249 -9.60 -7.49 -2.08
C GLU A 249 -10.09 -6.57 -3.18
N MET A 250 -9.26 -6.34 -4.18
CA MET A 250 -9.57 -5.54 -5.36
C MET A 250 -9.71 -6.46 -6.57
N HIS A 251 -10.77 -6.26 -7.35
CA HIS A 251 -11.06 -7.07 -8.52
C HIS A 251 -10.93 -6.24 -9.79
N PHE A 252 -10.18 -6.77 -10.76
CA PHE A 252 -9.98 -6.17 -12.06
C PHE A 252 -10.31 -7.17 -13.16
N VAL A 253 -10.71 -6.67 -14.32
CA VAL A 253 -10.86 -7.47 -15.54
C VAL A 253 -9.94 -6.90 -16.59
N GLU A 254 -9.07 -7.74 -17.13
CA GLU A 254 -8.25 -7.43 -18.30
C GLU A 254 -8.93 -7.96 -19.56
N LYS A 255 -9.05 -7.11 -20.57
CA LYS A 255 -9.40 -7.49 -21.94
C LYS A 255 -8.15 -7.35 -22.80
N ASN A 256 -7.57 -8.47 -23.23
CA ASN A 256 -6.28 -8.49 -23.94
C ASN A 256 -6.43 -9.05 -25.36
N LEU A 257 -7.17 -8.34 -26.20
CA LEU A 257 -7.36 -8.70 -27.59
C LEU A 257 -6.44 -7.86 -28.47
N ASN A 258 -5.48 -8.48 -29.15
CA ASN A 258 -4.61 -7.82 -30.13
C ASN A 258 -5.04 -8.23 -31.55
N ILE A 259 -5.36 -7.26 -32.38
CA ILE A 259 -5.73 -7.47 -33.79
C ILE A 259 -4.81 -6.58 -34.63
N ASP A 260 -4.04 -7.20 -35.51
CA ASP A 260 -3.13 -6.51 -36.44
C ASP A 260 -2.17 -5.52 -35.76
N GLY A 261 -1.73 -5.82 -34.53
CA GLY A 261 -0.83 -4.98 -33.75
C GLY A 261 -1.53 -3.86 -32.96
N PHE A 262 -2.86 -3.79 -32.99
CA PHE A 262 -3.65 -2.85 -32.21
C PHE A 262 -4.30 -3.54 -31.00
N THR A 263 -4.07 -2.98 -29.81
CA THR A 263 -4.65 -3.46 -28.54
C THR A 263 -6.08 -2.97 -28.36
N ILE A 264 -7.03 -3.90 -28.30
CA ILE A 264 -8.46 -3.67 -28.13
C ILE A 264 -8.81 -3.71 -26.64
N GLY A 265 -8.83 -2.54 -25.99
CA GLY A 265 -9.26 -2.38 -24.61
C GLY A 265 -10.79 -2.36 -24.38
N HIS A 266 -11.20 -2.06 -23.14
CA HIS A 266 -12.62 -2.07 -22.69
C HIS A 266 -13.52 -1.05 -23.37
N ASN A 267 -12.97 0.03 -23.94
CA ASN A 267 -13.75 1.03 -24.67
C ASN A 267 -13.94 0.71 -26.16
N HIS A 268 -13.36 -0.39 -26.65
CA HIS A 268 -13.45 -0.77 -28.05
C HIS A 268 -14.54 -1.83 -28.26
N PHE A 269 -15.44 -1.54 -29.20
CA PHE A 269 -16.58 -2.37 -29.56
C PHE A 269 -16.57 -2.59 -31.07
N TYR A 270 -16.96 -3.79 -31.49
CA TYR A 270 -17.07 -4.08 -32.91
C TYR A 270 -18.27 -3.34 -33.51
N ASN A 271 -18.03 -2.53 -34.53
CA ASN A 271 -19.08 -1.84 -35.29
C ASN A 271 -19.40 -2.65 -36.56
N PRO A 272 -20.58 -3.30 -36.63
CA PRO A 272 -20.93 -4.14 -37.78
C PRO A 272 -21.16 -3.37 -39.07
N LYS A 273 -21.36 -2.04 -39.00
CA LYS A 273 -21.56 -1.20 -40.19
C LYS A 273 -20.24 -0.88 -40.90
N THR A 274 -19.17 -0.70 -40.13
CA THR A 274 -17.84 -0.36 -40.65
C THR A 274 -16.92 -1.58 -40.72
N GLY A 275 -17.29 -2.67 -40.05
CA GLY A 275 -16.48 -3.89 -39.98
C GLY A 275 -15.25 -3.76 -39.08
N ALA A 276 -15.16 -2.68 -38.29
CA ALA A 276 -13.98 -2.33 -37.50
C ALA A 276 -14.29 -2.29 -36.00
N TRP A 277 -13.23 -2.42 -35.19
CA TRP A 277 -13.30 -2.14 -33.76
C TRP A 277 -13.14 -0.64 -33.52
N GLU A 278 -14.13 -0.03 -32.90
CA GLU A 278 -14.19 1.42 -32.71
C GLU A 278 -14.40 1.76 -31.24
N GLN A 279 -13.93 2.94 -30.84
CA GLN A 279 -14.20 3.45 -29.50
C GLN A 279 -15.66 3.87 -29.38
N LEU A 280 -16.32 3.41 -28.32
CA LEU A 280 -17.70 3.78 -28.05
C LEU A 280 -17.76 5.04 -27.19
N PHE A 281 -18.46 6.05 -27.72
CA PHE A 281 -18.73 7.31 -27.05
C PHE A 281 -20.20 7.41 -26.65
N ASN A 282 -20.47 7.99 -25.49
CA ASN A 282 -21.82 8.30 -25.04
C ASN A 282 -22.39 9.54 -25.77
N ALA A 283 -23.64 9.89 -25.49
CA ALA A 283 -24.32 11.03 -26.12
C ALA A 283 -23.65 12.40 -25.90
N LYS A 284 -22.71 12.50 -24.94
CA LYS A 284 -21.94 13.72 -24.66
C LYS A 284 -20.58 13.73 -25.36
N GLY A 285 -20.26 12.70 -26.14
CA GLY A 285 -18.94 12.53 -26.77
C GLY A 285 -17.84 12.07 -25.81
N GLU A 286 -18.19 11.56 -24.63
CA GLU A 286 -17.23 10.97 -23.69
C GLU A 286 -17.16 9.46 -23.89
N LEU A 287 -16.01 8.83 -23.65
CA LEU A 287 -15.88 7.36 -23.64
C LEU A 287 -16.87 6.72 -22.66
N VAL A 288 -17.41 5.56 -23.02
CA VAL A 288 -18.36 4.81 -22.16
C VAL A 288 -17.74 4.47 -20.81
N TYR A 289 -16.55 3.89 -20.81
CA TYR A 289 -15.75 3.74 -19.60
C TYR A 289 -14.76 4.91 -19.49
N ARG A 290 -14.92 5.71 -18.44
CA ARG A 290 -13.99 6.79 -18.14
C ARG A 290 -12.63 6.22 -17.78
N SER A 291 -11.57 6.92 -18.16
CA SER A 291 -10.21 6.54 -17.81
C SER A 291 -9.79 7.08 -16.45
N GLY A 292 -8.87 6.38 -15.79
CA GLY A 292 -8.21 6.82 -14.56
C GLY A 292 -6.87 6.11 -14.37
N ASN A 293 -5.93 6.75 -13.69
CA ASN A 293 -4.65 6.10 -13.36
C ASN A 293 -4.86 5.15 -12.17
N LEU A 294 -5.03 3.85 -12.46
CA LEU A 294 -5.27 2.82 -11.45
C LEU A 294 -4.05 2.54 -10.57
N ASN A 295 -2.83 2.86 -11.03
CA ASN A 295 -1.61 2.71 -10.24
C ASN A 295 -1.60 3.58 -8.98
N LYS A 296 -2.46 4.62 -8.91
CA LYS A 296 -2.61 5.46 -7.69
C LYS A 296 -3.15 4.70 -6.48
N MET A 297 -3.78 3.54 -6.69
CA MET A 297 -4.26 2.68 -5.60
C MET A 297 -3.12 1.95 -4.89
N PHE A 298 -1.94 1.90 -5.50
CA PHE A 298 -0.80 1.16 -4.99
C PHE A 298 0.34 2.11 -4.59
N PRO A 299 1.11 1.77 -3.55
CA PRO A 299 2.31 2.52 -3.22
C PRO A 299 3.31 2.50 -4.39
N PRO A 300 4.15 3.53 -4.56
CA PRO A 300 5.12 3.62 -5.66
C PRO A 300 6.13 2.47 -5.72
N SER A 301 6.31 1.73 -4.62
CA SER A 301 7.27 0.64 -4.48
C SER A 301 6.78 -0.72 -4.98
N VAL A 302 5.59 -0.80 -5.58
CA VAL A 302 4.96 -2.06 -6.02
C VAL A 302 5.01 -2.21 -7.56
N GLY A 303 6.01 -1.63 -8.21
CA GLY A 303 6.17 -1.65 -9.67
C GLY A 303 7.61 -1.80 -10.09
#